data_AF-A0A846NIS8-F1
#
_entry.id   AF-A0A846NIS8-F1
#
_cell.length_a   1.000
_cell.length_b   1.000
_cell.length_c   1.000
_cell.angle_alpha   90.00
_cell.angle_beta   90.00
_cell.angle_gamma   90.00
#
_symmetry.space_group_name_H-M   'P 1'
#
loop_
_entity.id
_entity.type
_entity.pdbx_description
1 polymer ?
#
loop_
_entity_poly.entity_id
_entity_poly.type
_entity_poly.pdbx_seq_one_letter_code
_entity_poly.pdbx_strand_id
1 'polypeptide(L)'
;MLMLRIMTKYFKDKNYIGLLAIVILLILIIGIYWGVKSSFKNKDQSLRIKAEELKEKIDRSDNFILIDLRSDIEYRKDHIPKAISIPIFDLTEKSKDLPKDASIIVYCGGEDCKVSEQAQDKLKSLDFKNVKIFAGGYLEWIDKNYPLTKEINNIASLKPLPILVVITGLTDGINPCAIGILLFLLGYLIIFKDTPEKTKIIGGAYIVVTFLTYLLLGFFLFNSLALLTSTSYRKAGLYVDLLLFGILFFAASINLKDYFFYGKGITLQIPQKTRGLLNRLVEVGTLPATIILAFFVTFFETPCSLPLYVGILRVLNETVASPILTLSYLLLYNLMFVLPLIIILGLVIFGEKMVYLKEWEHKNKRKMKLGMGLVQLALAFWIILR
;
A
#
# COMPACT_ATOMS: atom_id res chain seq x y z
N MET A 1 29.88 -27.03 -6.77
CA MET A 1 30.78 -26.79 -7.92
C MET A 1 30.12 -26.91 -9.29
N LEU A 2 29.17 -27.82 -9.51
CA LEU A 2 28.43 -27.95 -10.78
C LEU A 2 27.54 -26.72 -11.06
N MET A 3 26.85 -26.19 -10.04
CA MET A 3 26.07 -24.95 -10.12
C MET A 3 26.92 -23.73 -10.48
N LEU A 4 28.13 -23.61 -9.91
CA LEU A 4 29.05 -22.51 -10.20
C LEU A 4 29.53 -22.53 -11.66
N ARG A 5 29.71 -23.72 -12.25
CA ARG A 5 30.10 -23.89 -13.67
C ARG A 5 28.95 -23.62 -14.64
N ILE A 6 27.72 -23.93 -14.26
CA ILE A 6 26.52 -23.59 -15.05
C ILE A 6 26.31 -22.07 -15.03
N MET A 7 26.52 -21.43 -13.87
CA MET A 7 26.44 -19.98 -13.72
C MET A 7 27.53 -19.25 -14.51
N THR A 8 28.80 -19.67 -14.46
CA THR A 8 29.87 -19.00 -15.21
C THR A 8 29.74 -19.15 -16.73
N LYS A 9 29.12 -20.23 -17.22
CA LYS A 9 28.81 -20.39 -18.65
C LYS A 9 27.63 -19.54 -19.11
N TYR A 10 26.67 -19.24 -18.22
CA TYR A 10 25.58 -18.30 -18.48
C TYR A 10 26.01 -16.83 -18.41
N PHE A 11 27.16 -16.54 -17.77
CA PHE A 11 27.65 -15.18 -17.50
C PHE A 11 28.61 -14.60 -18.55
N LYS A 12 28.92 -15.33 -19.64
CA LYS A 12 29.93 -14.88 -20.61
C LYS A 12 29.43 -13.84 -21.62
N ASP A 13 28.12 -13.63 -21.74
CA ASP A 13 27.56 -12.56 -22.58
C ASP A 13 26.95 -11.44 -21.73
N LYS A 14 27.43 -10.22 -21.99
CA LYS A 14 27.18 -8.96 -21.27
C LYS A 14 25.70 -8.76 -20.91
N ASN A 15 25.32 -9.08 -19.67
CA ASN A 15 23.99 -8.82 -19.14
C ASN A 15 24.04 -8.18 -17.75
N TYR A 16 24.47 -6.90 -17.71
CA TYR A 16 24.46 -6.05 -16.52
C TYR A 16 23.06 -5.93 -15.87
N ILE A 17 21.99 -6.22 -16.62
CA ILE A 17 20.59 -6.17 -16.18
C ILE A 17 20.26 -7.30 -15.18
N GLY A 18 20.81 -8.50 -15.39
CA GLY A 18 20.60 -9.62 -14.47
C GLY A 18 21.33 -9.42 -13.13
N LEU A 19 22.52 -8.81 -13.18
CA LEU A 19 23.28 -8.43 -11.98
C LEU A 19 22.53 -7.33 -11.20
N LEU A 20 21.97 -6.34 -11.90
CA LEU A 20 21.18 -5.26 -11.28
C LEU A 20 19.93 -5.80 -10.58
N ALA A 21 19.21 -6.75 -11.20
CA ALA A 21 18.02 -7.37 -10.61
C ALA A 21 18.35 -8.17 -9.34
N ILE A 22 19.47 -8.89 -9.33
CA ILE A 22 19.95 -9.63 -8.15
C ILE A 22 20.38 -8.67 -7.04
N VAL A 23 21.08 -7.58 -7.38
CA VAL A 23 21.49 -6.54 -6.43
C VAL A 23 20.27 -5.85 -5.82
N ILE A 24 19.24 -5.53 -6.60
CA ILE A 24 17.98 -4.94 -6.10
C ILE A 24 17.25 -5.92 -5.18
N LEU A 25 17.17 -7.21 -5.54
CA LEU A 25 16.60 -8.26 -4.68
C LEU A 25 17.36 -8.40 -3.35
N LEU A 26 18.68 -8.34 -3.38
CA LEU A 26 19.51 -8.40 -2.17
C LEU A 26 19.37 -7.14 -1.30
N ILE A 27 19.25 -5.95 -1.90
CA ILE A 27 18.99 -4.69 -1.18
C ILE A 27 17.62 -4.74 -0.49
N LEU A 28 16.59 -5.29 -1.15
CA LEU A 28 15.27 -5.49 -0.56
C LEU A 28 15.30 -6.46 0.63
N ILE A 29 16.05 -7.56 0.51
CA ILE A 29 16.23 -8.55 1.59
C ILE A 29 17.02 -7.95 2.78
N ILE A 30 18.06 -7.15 2.52
CA ILE A 30 18.86 -6.49 3.56
C ILE A 30 18.05 -5.38 4.26
N GLY A 31 17.20 -4.65 3.53
CA GLY A 31 16.28 -3.66 4.12
C GLY A 31 15.28 -4.31 5.09
N ILE A 32 14.78 -5.50 4.76
CA ILE A 32 13.91 -6.31 5.63
C ILE A 32 14.67 -6.75 6.90
N TYR A 33 15.95 -7.13 6.78
CA TYR A 33 16.78 -7.55 7.91
C TYR A 33 17.11 -6.41 8.89
N TRP A 34 17.35 -5.19 8.40
CA TRP A 34 17.67 -4.03 9.25
C TRP A 34 16.45 -3.41 9.94
N GLY A 35 15.25 -3.52 9.35
CA GLY A 35 14.01 -2.98 9.93
C GLY A 35 13.59 -3.63 11.25
N VAL A 36 14.09 -4.83 11.56
CA VAL A 36 13.65 -5.62 12.73
C VAL A 36 14.48 -5.35 13.99
N LYS A 37 15.68 -4.76 13.90
CA LYS A 37 16.65 -4.75 15.02
C LYS A 37 16.81 -3.41 15.76
N SER A 38 15.80 -2.54 15.75
CA SER A 38 15.92 -1.20 16.35
C SER A 38 14.77 -0.88 17.31
N SER A 39 14.70 -1.54 18.46
CA SER A 39 14.09 -0.93 19.66
C SER A 39 14.46 -1.69 20.94
N PHE A 40 15.49 -1.25 21.67
CA PHE A 40 15.61 -1.54 23.10
C PHE A 40 16.35 -0.41 23.81
N LYS A 41 15.67 0.28 24.71
CA LYS A 41 16.29 0.99 25.82
C LYS A 41 15.33 0.94 27.01
N ASN A 42 15.77 0.34 28.11
CA ASN A 42 15.02 0.19 29.35
C ASN A 42 14.83 1.53 30.06
N LYS A 43 13.66 1.77 30.66
CA LYS A 43 13.39 2.91 31.55
C LYS A 43 12.44 2.57 32.71
N ASP A 44 12.69 3.32 33.78
CA ASP A 44 12.21 3.33 35.17
C ASP A 44 10.80 2.77 35.46
N GLN A 45 10.73 1.81 36.41
CA GLN A 45 9.52 1.09 36.82
C GLN A 45 8.63 1.85 37.82
N SER A 46 9.12 2.92 38.46
CA SER A 46 8.39 3.61 39.55
C SER A 46 7.21 4.48 39.10
N LEU A 47 7.08 4.75 37.80
CA LEU A 47 6.05 5.61 37.20
C LEU A 47 5.00 4.84 36.39
N ARG A 48 5.01 3.50 36.49
CA ARG A 48 4.16 2.60 35.71
C ARG A 48 3.12 1.93 36.59
N ILE A 49 1.91 1.76 36.05
CA ILE A 49 0.83 0.98 36.67
C ILE A 49 0.70 -0.36 35.94
N LYS A 50 0.45 -1.44 36.67
CA LYS A 50 0.18 -2.77 36.10
C LYS A 50 -1.29 -2.90 35.68
N ALA A 51 -1.60 -3.78 34.73
CA ALA A 51 -2.97 -3.98 34.26
C ALA A 51 -3.93 -4.40 35.38
N GLU A 52 -3.51 -5.25 36.30
CA GLU A 52 -4.33 -5.69 37.44
C GLU A 52 -4.66 -4.53 38.37
N GLU A 53 -3.65 -3.70 38.70
CA GLU A 53 -3.85 -2.52 39.55
C GLU A 53 -4.79 -1.51 38.87
N LEU A 54 -4.65 -1.29 37.56
CA LEU A 54 -5.56 -0.43 36.80
C LEU A 54 -6.98 -0.99 36.79
N LYS A 55 -7.15 -2.29 36.59
CA LYS A 55 -8.45 -2.95 36.61
C LYS A 55 -9.11 -2.85 37.97
N GLU A 56 -8.40 -3.12 39.05
CA GLU A 56 -8.92 -2.98 40.41
C GLU A 56 -9.36 -1.55 40.70
N LYS A 57 -8.60 -0.54 40.25
CA LYS A 57 -8.98 0.87 40.37
C LYS A 57 -10.27 1.19 39.60
N ILE A 58 -10.45 0.63 38.41
CA ILE A 58 -11.68 0.77 37.63
C ILE A 58 -12.85 0.11 38.37
N ASP A 59 -12.68 -1.14 38.82
CA ASP A 59 -13.74 -1.92 39.49
C ASP A 59 -14.18 -1.28 40.81
N ARG A 60 -13.24 -0.71 41.59
CA ARG A 60 -13.51 0.02 42.84
C ARG A 60 -14.05 1.43 42.62
N SER A 61 -14.15 1.88 41.37
CA SER A 61 -14.56 3.24 41.01
C SER A 61 -13.69 4.35 41.63
N ASP A 62 -12.39 4.09 41.78
CA ASP A 62 -11.42 5.08 42.28
C ASP A 62 -11.47 6.38 41.48
N ASN A 63 -11.15 7.51 42.13
CA ASN A 63 -11.06 8.81 41.47
C ASN A 63 -9.71 8.97 40.73
N PHE A 64 -9.75 8.85 39.40
CA PHE A 64 -8.62 9.11 38.49
C PHE A 64 -9.15 9.37 37.07
N ILE A 65 -8.32 10.00 36.25
CA ILE A 65 -8.60 10.27 34.83
C ILE A 65 -7.76 9.30 34.00
N LEU A 66 -8.43 8.44 33.24
CA LEU A 66 -7.79 7.53 32.29
C LEU A 66 -7.83 8.14 30.90
N ILE A 67 -6.68 8.35 30.27
CA ILE A 67 -6.58 8.99 28.96
C ILE A 67 -6.09 7.97 27.93
N ASP A 68 -6.90 7.75 26.90
CA ASP A 68 -6.48 7.04 25.69
C ASP A 68 -5.78 8.02 24.74
N LEU A 69 -4.48 7.78 24.51
CA LEU A 69 -3.65 8.61 23.63
C LEU A 69 -3.67 8.14 22.16
N ARG A 70 -4.35 7.02 21.88
CA ARG A 70 -4.49 6.50 20.51
C ARG A 70 -5.34 7.46 19.67
N SER A 71 -5.39 7.21 18.37
CA SER A 71 -6.23 8.03 17.49
C SER A 71 -7.70 7.94 17.91
N ASP A 72 -8.49 8.97 17.60
CA ASP A 72 -9.93 8.91 17.88
C ASP A 72 -10.59 7.69 17.20
N ILE A 73 -10.07 7.26 16.04
CA ILE A 73 -10.61 6.09 15.33
C ILE A 73 -10.39 4.81 16.16
N GLU A 74 -9.20 4.64 16.74
CA GLU A 74 -8.88 3.50 17.60
C GLU A 74 -9.69 3.52 18.90
N TYR A 75 -9.80 4.68 19.54
CA TYR A 75 -10.63 4.85 20.74
C TYR A 75 -12.08 4.48 20.47
N ARG A 76 -12.64 5.00 19.37
CA ARG A 76 -14.04 4.76 19.02
C ARG A 76 -14.32 3.31 18.62
N LYS A 77 -13.34 2.59 18.06
CA LYS A 77 -13.47 1.15 17.79
C LYS A 77 -13.71 0.38 19.09
N ASP A 78 -12.81 0.54 20.04
CA ASP A 78 -12.89 0.01 21.40
C ASP A 78 -11.81 0.65 22.28
N HIS A 79 -12.10 0.80 23.56
CA HIS A 79 -11.18 1.41 24.53
C HIS A 79 -11.38 0.81 25.92
N ILE A 80 -10.41 1.07 26.80
CA ILE A 80 -10.50 0.66 28.21
C ILE A 80 -11.67 1.42 28.85
N PRO A 81 -12.56 0.75 29.60
CA PRO A 81 -13.68 1.41 30.27
C PRO A 81 -13.23 2.62 31.09
N LYS A 82 -14.06 3.68 31.12
CA LYS A 82 -13.80 4.96 31.80
C LYS A 82 -12.70 5.83 31.15
N ALA A 83 -12.06 5.36 30.07
CA ALA A 83 -11.09 6.17 29.34
C ALA A 83 -11.78 7.32 28.57
N ILE A 84 -11.14 8.49 28.56
CA ILE A 84 -11.48 9.61 27.69
C ILE A 84 -10.50 9.68 26.51
N SER A 85 -11.00 10.03 25.32
CA SER A 85 -10.15 10.23 24.14
C SER A 85 -9.44 11.58 24.22
N ILE A 86 -8.12 11.56 24.41
CA ILE A 86 -7.28 12.72 24.17
C ILE A 86 -6.06 12.25 23.38
N PRO A 87 -6.17 12.19 22.04
CA PRO A 87 -5.05 11.85 21.19
C PRO A 87 -3.84 12.75 21.50
N ILE A 88 -2.63 12.22 21.41
CA ILE A 88 -1.40 12.94 21.78
C ILE A 88 -1.26 14.34 21.14
N PHE A 89 -1.79 14.52 19.93
CA PHE A 89 -1.76 15.80 19.22
C PHE A 89 -2.65 16.86 19.87
N ASP A 90 -3.77 16.44 20.44
CA ASP A 90 -4.73 17.32 21.10
C ASP A 90 -4.40 17.52 22.58
N LEU A 91 -3.46 16.74 23.13
CA LEU A 91 -3.16 16.69 24.56
C LEU A 91 -2.85 18.06 25.16
N THR A 92 -2.21 18.97 24.42
CA THR A 92 -1.88 20.32 24.95
C THR A 92 -3.11 21.20 25.11
N GLU A 93 -4.03 21.13 24.14
CA GLU A 93 -5.23 21.96 24.16
C GLU A 93 -6.28 21.33 25.08
N LYS A 94 -6.59 20.04 24.89
CA LYS A 94 -7.63 19.34 25.66
C LYS A 94 -7.25 19.10 27.12
N SER A 95 -5.96 19.04 27.48
CA SER A 95 -5.59 18.89 28.91
C SER A 95 -5.78 20.17 29.71
N LYS A 96 -5.97 21.34 29.09
CA LYS A 96 -6.23 22.59 29.83
C LYS A 96 -7.52 22.52 30.65
N ASP A 97 -8.48 21.75 30.18
CA ASP A 97 -9.78 21.55 30.83
C ASP A 97 -9.73 20.52 31.97
N LEU A 98 -8.58 19.87 32.20
CA LEU A 98 -8.42 18.88 33.26
C LEU A 98 -7.93 19.50 34.58
N PRO A 99 -8.41 19.02 35.75
CA PRO A 99 -7.93 19.49 37.06
C PRO A 99 -6.44 19.20 37.27
N LYS A 100 -5.66 20.20 37.67
CA LYS A 100 -4.18 20.10 37.80
C LYS A 100 -3.69 19.14 38.88
N ASP A 101 -4.52 18.91 39.88
CA ASP A 101 -4.31 17.99 41.00
C ASP A 101 -4.85 16.57 40.73
N ALA A 102 -5.46 16.32 39.57
CA ALA A 102 -5.99 15.02 39.22
C ALA A 102 -4.90 13.93 39.14
N SER A 103 -5.25 12.73 39.59
CA SER A 103 -4.48 11.51 39.31
C SER A 103 -4.74 11.08 37.86
N ILE A 104 -3.76 11.25 36.98
CA ILE A 104 -3.89 10.91 35.56
C ILE A 104 -3.15 9.61 35.27
N ILE A 105 -3.80 8.71 34.53
CA ILE A 105 -3.21 7.52 33.96
C ILE A 105 -3.32 7.63 32.46
N VAL A 106 -2.21 7.53 31.76
CA VAL A 106 -2.18 7.57 30.29
C VAL A 106 -1.81 6.21 29.72
N TYR A 107 -2.41 5.84 28.59
CA TYR A 107 -2.06 4.63 27.86
C TYR A 107 -2.07 4.84 26.34
N CYS A 108 -1.40 3.92 25.64
CA CYS A 108 -1.33 3.86 24.19
C CYS A 108 -1.56 2.40 23.74
N GLY A 109 -1.21 2.05 22.50
CA GLY A 109 -1.33 0.70 21.95
C GLY A 109 -0.68 -0.40 22.79
N GLY A 110 0.55 -0.24 23.27
CA GLY A 110 1.22 -1.27 24.08
C GLY A 110 2.61 -0.87 24.56
N GLU A 111 3.39 -1.83 25.09
CA GLU A 111 4.70 -1.58 25.74
C GLU A 111 5.71 -0.87 24.83
N ASP A 112 5.68 -1.14 23.52
CA ASP A 112 6.57 -0.49 22.55
C ASP A 112 6.16 0.95 22.22
N CYS A 113 5.00 1.42 22.72
CA CYS A 113 4.50 2.75 22.41
C CYS A 113 5.10 3.83 23.32
N LYS A 114 6.08 4.56 22.77
CA LYS A 114 6.72 5.73 23.42
C LYS A 114 5.80 6.94 23.62
N VAL A 115 4.59 6.92 23.07
CA VAL A 115 3.64 8.04 23.16
C VAL A 115 3.18 8.29 24.59
N SER A 116 3.03 7.23 25.40
CA SER A 116 2.67 7.37 26.82
C SER A 116 3.75 8.10 27.63
N GLU A 117 5.03 7.89 27.30
CA GLU A 117 6.15 8.61 27.93
C GLU A 117 6.16 10.09 27.52
N GLN A 118 5.99 10.37 26.23
CA GLN A 118 5.88 11.73 25.72
C GLN A 118 4.70 12.49 26.33
N ALA A 119 3.55 11.83 26.47
CA ALA A 119 2.37 12.39 27.11
C ALA A 119 2.63 12.70 28.58
N GLN A 120 3.30 11.80 29.31
CA GLN A 120 3.65 12.02 30.71
C GLN A 120 4.58 13.23 30.87
N ASP A 121 5.64 13.33 30.06
CA ASP A 121 6.57 14.47 30.09
C ASP A 121 5.83 15.78 29.78
N LYS A 122 4.93 15.74 28.79
CA LYS A 122 4.14 16.91 28.39
C LYS A 122 3.16 17.35 29.47
N LEU A 123 2.44 16.43 30.09
CA LEU A 123 1.53 16.72 31.19
C LEU A 123 2.31 17.26 32.41
N LYS A 124 3.46 16.68 32.74
CA LYS A 124 4.33 17.22 33.81
C LYS A 124 4.79 18.64 33.52
N SER A 125 5.14 18.96 32.26
CA SER A 125 5.50 20.33 31.86
C SER A 125 4.33 21.32 31.91
N LEU A 126 3.10 20.82 31.97
CA LEU A 126 1.86 21.60 32.13
C LEU A 126 1.36 21.59 33.59
N ASP A 127 2.27 21.37 34.55
CA ASP A 127 2.05 21.36 36.00
C ASP A 127 1.15 20.22 36.54
N PHE A 128 0.93 19.16 35.78
CA PHE A 128 0.28 17.95 36.32
C PHE A 128 1.27 17.13 37.16
N LYS A 129 0.98 17.00 38.45
CA LYS A 129 1.92 16.40 39.43
C LYS A 129 1.83 14.88 39.51
N ASN A 130 0.66 14.30 39.24
CA ASN A 130 0.39 12.88 39.44
C ASN A 130 0.00 12.20 38.12
N VAL A 131 1.00 11.81 37.33
CA VAL A 131 0.80 11.16 36.02
C VAL A 131 1.52 9.81 36.00
N LYS A 132 0.76 8.71 35.88
CA LYS A 132 1.27 7.34 35.72
C LYS A 132 1.08 6.85 34.29
N ILE A 133 1.92 5.91 33.86
CA ILE A 133 1.83 5.26 32.55
C ILE A 133 1.32 3.83 32.73
N PHE A 134 0.24 3.46 32.04
CA PHE A 134 -0.08 2.05 31.84
C PHE A 134 0.70 1.54 30.62
N ALA A 135 1.83 0.87 30.89
CA ALA A 135 2.82 0.54 29.86
C ALA A 135 2.35 -0.52 28.89
N GLY A 136 1.69 -1.59 29.36
CA GLY A 136 1.15 -2.61 28.46
C GLY A 136 -0.03 -2.17 27.62
N GLY A 137 -0.60 -1.01 27.93
CA GLY A 137 -1.53 -0.30 27.06
C GLY A 137 -2.75 -1.13 26.67
N TYR A 138 -3.34 -0.79 25.54
CA TYR A 138 -4.50 -1.49 25.01
C TYR A 138 -4.22 -2.98 24.74
N LEU A 139 -3.02 -3.33 24.25
CA LEU A 139 -2.65 -4.70 23.89
C LEU A 139 -2.57 -5.65 25.10
N GLU A 140 -1.97 -5.23 26.23
CA GLU A 140 -1.97 -6.04 27.45
C GLU A 140 -3.39 -6.19 28.03
N TRP A 141 -4.21 -5.14 27.93
CA TRP A 141 -5.60 -5.17 28.41
C TRP A 141 -6.44 -6.23 27.70
N ILE A 142 -6.29 -6.34 26.38
CA ILE A 142 -6.99 -7.37 25.58
C ILE A 142 -6.40 -8.77 25.81
N ASP A 143 -5.09 -8.89 25.99
CA ASP A 143 -4.42 -10.17 26.25
C ASP A 143 -4.93 -10.82 27.55
N LYS A 144 -5.21 -9.98 28.56
CA LYS A 144 -5.83 -10.39 29.84
C LYS A 144 -7.33 -10.62 29.77
N ASN A 145 -7.96 -10.50 28.59
CA ASN A 145 -9.41 -10.62 28.38
C ASN A 145 -10.24 -9.70 29.29
N TYR A 146 -9.76 -8.49 29.58
CA TYR A 146 -10.49 -7.52 30.37
C TYR A 146 -11.58 -6.82 29.54
N PRO A 147 -12.67 -6.34 30.18
CA PRO A 147 -13.78 -5.75 29.46
C PRO A 147 -13.36 -4.48 28.71
N LEU A 148 -13.94 -4.27 27.52
CA LEU A 148 -13.75 -3.08 26.69
C LEU A 148 -15.07 -2.31 26.55
N THR A 149 -14.97 -0.99 26.44
CA THR A 149 -16.08 -0.16 25.99
C THR A 149 -15.97 -0.01 24.47
N LYS A 150 -17.06 -0.27 23.76
CA LYS A 150 -17.15 -0.08 22.31
C LYS A 150 -18.03 1.12 22.05
N GLU A 151 -17.53 2.11 21.31
CA GLU A 151 -18.42 3.08 20.69
C GLU A 151 -19.02 2.37 19.47
N ILE A 152 -20.33 2.19 19.45
CA ILE A 152 -21.00 1.47 18.35
C ILE A 152 -20.94 2.38 17.11
N ASN A 153 -19.83 2.28 16.36
CA ASN A 153 -19.79 2.75 14.98
C ASN A 153 -20.42 1.67 14.12
N ASN A 154 -21.67 1.92 13.75
CA ASN A 154 -22.42 1.12 12.80
C ASN A 154 -21.57 0.77 11.58
N ILE A 155 -21.75 -0.47 11.09
CA ILE A 155 -21.32 -1.06 9.82
C ILE A 155 -21.58 -0.16 8.57
N ALA A 156 -22.25 0.99 8.74
CA ALA A 156 -22.48 2.04 7.77
C ALA A 156 -21.19 2.69 7.20
N SER A 157 -20.06 2.71 7.92
CA SER A 157 -18.80 3.30 7.42
C SER A 157 -18.04 2.42 6.41
N LEU A 158 -18.34 1.11 6.35
CA LEU A 158 -17.73 0.16 5.41
C LEU A 158 -18.46 0.03 4.08
N LYS A 159 -19.70 0.50 3.96
CA LYS A 159 -20.51 0.39 2.74
C LYS A 159 -19.86 0.96 1.46
N PRO A 160 -19.08 2.06 1.49
CA PRO A 160 -18.43 2.53 0.28
C PRO A 160 -17.13 1.77 -0.07
N LEU A 161 -16.56 0.99 0.86
CA LEU A 161 -15.22 0.41 0.68
C LEU A 161 -15.15 -0.67 -0.41
N PRO A 162 -16.04 -1.69 -0.46
CA PRO A 162 -16.03 -2.66 -1.56
C PRO A 162 -16.22 -1.98 -2.93
N ILE A 163 -17.10 -0.97 -2.99
CA ILE A 163 -17.37 -0.21 -4.22
C ILE A 163 -16.12 0.57 -4.65
N LEU A 164 -15.45 1.23 -3.70
CA LEU A 164 -14.21 1.96 -3.95
C LEU A 164 -13.11 1.03 -4.47
N VAL A 165 -12.92 -0.14 -3.84
CA VAL A 165 -11.94 -1.14 -4.25
C VAL A 165 -12.22 -1.62 -5.67
N VAL A 166 -13.49 -1.89 -6.00
CA VAL A 166 -13.90 -2.30 -7.35
C VAL A 166 -13.63 -1.20 -8.38
N ILE A 167 -14.07 0.03 -8.11
CA ILE A 167 -13.91 1.16 -9.05
C ILE A 167 -12.42 1.46 -9.28
N THR A 168 -11.63 1.52 -8.21
CA THR A 168 -10.18 1.81 -8.31
C THR A 168 -9.44 0.70 -9.04
N GLY A 169 -9.72 -0.57 -8.72
CA GLY A 169 -9.14 -1.73 -9.42
C GLY A 169 -9.49 -1.77 -10.90
N LEU A 170 -10.76 -1.53 -11.26
CA LEU A 170 -11.19 -1.44 -12.67
C LEU A 170 -10.55 -0.25 -13.39
N THR A 171 -10.48 0.91 -12.74
CA THR A 171 -9.86 2.12 -13.31
C THR A 171 -8.38 1.87 -13.59
N ASP A 172 -7.69 1.17 -12.69
CA ASP A 172 -6.30 0.78 -12.87
C ASP A 172 -6.14 -0.27 -13.98
N GLY A 173 -7.08 -1.22 -14.09
CA GLY A 173 -7.07 -2.25 -15.14
C GLY A 173 -7.34 -1.71 -16.55
N ILE A 174 -8.02 -0.56 -16.69
CA ILE A 174 -8.27 0.12 -17.98
C ILE A 174 -7.11 1.08 -18.33
N ASN A 175 -5.90 0.78 -17.85
CA ASN A 175 -4.71 1.55 -18.16
C ASN A 175 -4.23 1.25 -19.60
N PRO A 176 -4.01 2.28 -20.45
CA PRO A 176 -3.45 2.12 -21.80
C PRO A 176 -2.06 1.48 -21.83
N CYS A 177 -1.33 1.43 -20.70
CA CYS A 177 -0.06 0.71 -20.59
C CYS A 177 -0.27 -0.81 -20.58
N ALA A 178 -1.10 -1.35 -19.68
CA ALA A 178 -1.44 -2.78 -19.63
C ALA A 178 -2.07 -3.27 -20.93
N ILE A 179 -3.11 -2.55 -21.39
CA ILE A 179 -3.90 -2.95 -22.56
C ILE A 179 -3.03 -2.99 -23.81
N GLY A 180 -2.23 -1.96 -24.06
CA GLY A 180 -1.42 -1.86 -25.28
C GLY A 180 -0.36 -2.96 -25.39
N ILE A 181 0.20 -3.42 -24.26
CA ILE A 181 1.21 -4.48 -24.27
C ILE A 181 0.57 -5.85 -24.44
N LEU A 182 -0.57 -6.11 -23.77
CA LEU A 182 -1.32 -7.34 -23.99
C LEU A 182 -1.75 -7.43 -25.47
N LEU A 183 -2.30 -6.36 -26.05
CA LEU A 183 -2.70 -6.34 -27.45
C LEU A 183 -1.49 -6.52 -28.39
N PHE A 184 -0.33 -5.99 -28.04
CA PHE A 184 0.92 -6.23 -28.78
C PHE A 184 1.35 -7.70 -28.74
N LEU A 185 1.37 -8.31 -27.55
CA LEU A 185 1.69 -9.72 -27.35
C LEU A 185 0.73 -10.64 -28.11
N LEU A 186 -0.57 -10.43 -27.94
CA LEU A 186 -1.61 -11.22 -28.61
C LEU A 186 -1.55 -11.04 -30.13
N GLY A 187 -1.34 -9.81 -30.61
CA GLY A 187 -1.17 -9.54 -32.03
C GLY A 187 0.03 -10.28 -32.63
N TYR A 188 1.15 -10.33 -31.92
CA TYR A 188 2.31 -11.11 -32.36
C TYR A 188 2.02 -12.61 -32.43
N LEU A 189 1.38 -13.19 -31.39
CA LEU A 189 1.08 -14.62 -31.34
C LEU A 189 0.14 -15.07 -32.46
N ILE A 190 -0.82 -14.22 -32.83
CA ILE A 190 -1.75 -14.48 -33.93
C ILE A 190 -1.02 -14.38 -35.28
N ILE A 191 -0.19 -13.35 -35.48
CA ILE A 191 0.46 -13.10 -36.78
C ILE A 191 1.59 -14.10 -37.07
N PHE A 192 2.37 -14.49 -36.05
CA PHE A 192 3.63 -15.22 -36.25
C PHE A 192 3.63 -16.65 -35.70
N LYS A 193 2.68 -17.03 -34.84
CA LYS A 193 2.73 -18.32 -34.11
C LYS A 193 1.48 -19.19 -34.21
N ASP A 194 0.41 -18.64 -34.76
CA ASP A 194 -0.75 -19.29 -35.40
C ASP A 194 -1.26 -20.58 -34.72
N THR A 195 -1.53 -20.51 -33.41
CA THR A 195 -2.30 -21.58 -32.75
C THR A 195 -3.16 -21.00 -31.60
N PRO A 196 -4.50 -21.19 -31.63
CA PRO A 196 -5.39 -20.66 -30.59
C PRO A 196 -5.06 -21.20 -29.19
N GLU A 197 -4.55 -22.44 -29.09
CA GLU A 197 -4.10 -23.03 -27.82
C GLU A 197 -2.88 -22.31 -27.23
N LYS A 198 -1.88 -21.99 -28.05
CA LYS A 198 -0.70 -21.24 -27.60
C LYS A 198 -1.07 -19.84 -27.14
N THR A 199 -2.01 -19.19 -27.82
CA THR A 199 -2.51 -17.86 -27.46
C THR A 199 -3.23 -17.88 -26.10
N LYS A 200 -4.06 -18.90 -25.85
CA LYS A 200 -4.70 -19.13 -24.54
C LYS A 200 -3.66 -19.29 -23.42
N ILE A 201 -2.69 -20.17 -23.61
CA ILE A 201 -1.67 -20.48 -22.58
C ILE A 201 -0.79 -19.27 -22.29
N ILE A 202 -0.27 -18.63 -23.34
CA ILE A 202 0.67 -17.50 -23.18
C ILE A 202 -0.07 -16.26 -22.64
N GLY A 203 -1.25 -15.94 -23.17
CA GLY A 203 -2.07 -14.84 -22.67
C GLY A 203 -2.50 -15.07 -21.22
N GLY A 204 -2.93 -16.29 -20.88
CA GLY A 204 -3.28 -16.66 -19.50
C GLY A 204 -2.07 -16.57 -18.55
N ALA A 205 -0.91 -17.06 -18.97
CA ALA A 205 0.32 -16.96 -18.19
C ALA A 205 0.74 -15.51 -17.92
N TYR A 206 0.62 -14.63 -18.93
CA TYR A 206 0.86 -13.20 -18.76
C TYR A 206 -0.04 -12.61 -17.65
N ILE A 207 -1.35 -12.87 -17.72
CA ILE A 207 -2.33 -12.37 -16.74
C ILE A 207 -2.03 -12.88 -15.34
N VAL A 208 -1.74 -14.18 -15.18
CA VAL A 208 -1.42 -14.78 -13.88
C VAL A 208 -0.14 -14.19 -13.28
N VAL A 209 0.91 -14.03 -14.09
CA VAL A 209 2.17 -13.44 -13.62
C VAL A 209 1.97 -11.98 -13.21
N THR A 210 1.21 -11.21 -14.01
CA THR A 210 0.86 -9.82 -13.66
C THR A 210 0.07 -9.76 -12.35
N PHE A 211 -0.94 -10.60 -12.16
CA PHE A 211 -1.71 -10.69 -10.91
C PHE A 211 -0.81 -11.01 -9.70
N LEU A 212 0.04 -12.04 -9.80
CA LEU A 212 0.93 -12.44 -8.72
C LEU A 212 1.97 -11.36 -8.41
N THR A 213 2.50 -10.69 -9.43
CA THR A 213 3.50 -9.62 -9.25
C THR A 213 2.89 -8.43 -8.53
N TYR A 214 1.67 -8.00 -8.90
CA TYR A 214 0.99 -6.91 -8.19
C TYR A 214 0.57 -7.32 -6.77
N LEU A 215 0.10 -8.55 -6.56
CA LEU A 215 -0.25 -9.04 -5.22
C LEU A 215 0.98 -9.03 -4.28
N LEU A 216 2.13 -9.51 -4.77
CA LEU A 216 3.40 -9.47 -4.02
C LEU A 216 3.84 -8.03 -3.73
N LEU A 217 3.75 -7.14 -4.71
CA LEU A 217 4.02 -5.72 -4.53
C LEU A 217 3.08 -5.11 -3.47
N GLY A 218 1.80 -5.50 -3.48
CA GLY A 218 0.81 -5.03 -2.52
C GLY A 218 1.13 -5.46 -1.10
N PHE A 219 1.51 -6.72 -0.90
CA PHE A 219 1.95 -7.22 0.40
C PHE A 219 3.22 -6.48 0.90
N PHE A 220 4.18 -6.25 0.01
CA PHE A 220 5.39 -5.51 0.33
C PHE A 220 5.08 -4.05 0.73
N LEU A 221 4.26 -3.36 -0.07
CA LEU A 221 3.88 -1.97 0.16
C LEU A 221 3.00 -1.82 1.41
N PHE A 222 2.05 -2.73 1.66
CA PHE A 222 1.18 -2.70 2.84
C PHE A 222 1.99 -2.79 4.14
N ASN A 223 2.89 -3.78 4.23
CA ASN A 223 3.76 -3.93 5.40
C ASN A 223 4.71 -2.73 5.57
N SER A 224 5.18 -2.16 4.46
CA SER A 224 6.02 -0.95 4.49
C SER A 224 5.25 0.30 4.91
N LEU A 225 3.98 0.45 4.48
CA LEU A 225 3.12 1.57 4.86
C LEU A 225 2.79 1.55 6.35
N ALA A 226 2.53 0.36 6.93
CA ALA A 226 2.27 0.22 8.36
C ALA A 226 3.41 0.80 9.22
N LEU A 227 4.67 0.66 8.77
CA LEU A 227 5.85 1.25 9.42
C LEU A 227 5.86 2.78 9.30
N LEU A 228 5.48 3.32 8.14
CA LEU A 228 5.46 4.77 7.87
C LEU A 228 4.32 5.51 8.59
N THR A 229 3.21 4.82 8.87
CA THR A 229 2.10 5.35 9.68
C THR A 229 2.37 5.33 11.18
N SER A 230 3.44 4.67 11.64
CA SER A 230 3.78 4.63 13.06
C SER A 230 4.30 5.98 13.58
N THR A 231 3.96 6.32 14.82
CA THR A 231 4.28 7.60 15.46
C THR A 231 5.78 7.93 15.50
N SER A 232 6.64 6.90 15.54
CA SER A 232 8.10 7.04 15.50
C SER A 232 8.63 7.62 14.18
N TYR A 233 7.91 7.42 13.07
CA TYR A 233 8.34 7.81 11.73
C TYR A 233 7.45 8.86 11.08
N ARG A 234 6.59 9.56 11.84
CA ARG A 234 5.61 10.53 11.29
C ARG A 234 6.23 11.66 10.44
N LYS A 235 7.44 12.13 10.78
CA LYS A 235 8.18 13.08 9.91
C LYS A 235 8.55 12.41 8.57
N ALA A 236 8.99 11.16 8.61
CA ALA A 236 9.25 10.37 7.40
C ALA A 236 7.95 10.07 6.63
N GLY A 237 6.83 9.78 7.31
CA GLY A 237 5.51 9.63 6.70
C GLY A 237 5.09 10.89 5.93
N LEU A 238 5.28 12.09 6.51
CA LEU A 238 5.00 13.35 5.83
C LEU A 238 5.92 13.59 4.61
N TYR A 239 7.20 13.23 4.71
CA TYR A 239 8.09 13.27 3.54
C TYR A 239 7.68 12.26 2.47
N VAL A 240 7.18 11.09 2.85
CA VAL A 240 6.64 10.10 1.93
C VAL A 240 5.36 10.60 1.28
N ASP A 241 4.45 11.23 2.02
CA ASP A 241 3.21 11.80 1.48
C ASP A 241 3.51 12.95 0.50
N LEU A 242 4.49 13.80 0.84
CA LEU A 242 4.98 14.85 -0.07
C LEU A 242 5.66 14.27 -1.31
N LEU A 243 6.44 13.20 -1.15
CA LEU A 243 7.10 12.49 -2.25
C LEU A 243 6.07 11.81 -3.16
N LEU A 244 5.08 11.13 -2.59
CA LEU A 244 3.97 10.52 -3.32
C LEU A 244 3.17 11.57 -4.05
N PHE A 245 2.83 12.69 -3.40
CA PHE A 245 2.21 13.84 -4.06
C PHE A 245 3.06 14.35 -5.23
N GLY A 246 4.37 14.52 -5.04
CA GLY A 246 5.28 14.98 -6.09
C GLY A 246 5.30 14.02 -7.29
N ILE A 247 5.40 12.71 -7.04
CA ILE A 247 5.33 11.66 -8.08
C ILE A 247 3.98 11.70 -8.79
N LEU A 248 2.88 11.79 -8.04
CA LEU A 248 1.52 11.82 -8.56
C LEU A 248 1.25 13.05 -9.41
N PHE A 249 1.61 14.23 -8.90
CA PHE A 249 1.44 15.50 -9.59
C PHE A 249 2.27 15.54 -10.87
N PHE A 250 3.51 15.05 -10.83
CA PHE A 250 4.37 14.95 -12.00
C PHE A 250 3.82 13.96 -13.04
N ALA A 251 3.36 12.79 -12.60
CA ALA A 251 2.75 11.79 -13.49
C ALA A 251 1.44 12.29 -14.11
N ALA A 252 0.58 12.92 -13.31
CA ALA A 252 -0.66 13.56 -13.76
C ALA A 252 -0.37 14.66 -14.79
N SER A 253 0.64 15.50 -14.53
CA SER A 253 1.08 16.56 -15.44
C SER A 253 1.54 15.99 -16.79
N ILE A 254 2.30 14.88 -16.79
CA ILE A 254 2.72 14.21 -18.03
C ILE A 254 1.49 13.66 -18.77
N ASN A 255 0.56 12.99 -18.09
CA ASN A 255 -0.62 12.42 -18.73
C ASN A 255 -1.58 13.49 -19.28
N LEU A 256 -1.77 14.61 -18.56
CA LEU A 256 -2.52 15.77 -19.02
C LEU A 256 -1.82 16.45 -20.20
N LYS A 257 -0.50 16.62 -20.15
CA LYS A 257 0.30 17.11 -21.28
C LYS A 257 0.16 16.21 -22.51
N ASP A 258 0.19 14.88 -22.33
CA ASP A 258 0.07 13.91 -23.43
C ASP A 258 -1.34 13.93 -24.08
N TYR A 259 -2.37 14.45 -23.41
CA TYR A 259 -3.66 14.71 -24.04
C TYR A 259 -3.57 15.80 -25.12
N PHE A 260 -2.94 16.93 -24.81
CA PHE A 260 -2.80 18.08 -25.72
C PHE A 260 -1.64 17.92 -26.72
N PHE A 261 -0.49 17.46 -26.24
CA PHE A 261 0.77 17.36 -26.98
C PHE A 261 1.34 15.95 -26.89
N TYR A 262 0.59 14.99 -27.42
CA TYR A 262 0.98 13.59 -27.44
C TYR A 262 2.32 13.38 -28.17
N GLY A 263 3.26 12.68 -27.52
CA GLY A 263 4.54 12.29 -28.11
C GLY A 263 5.60 13.41 -28.20
N LYS A 264 5.30 14.63 -27.74
CA LYS A 264 6.30 15.70 -27.61
C LYS A 264 6.90 15.70 -26.20
N GLY A 265 8.20 15.42 -26.08
CA GLY A 265 8.94 15.43 -24.80
C GLY A 265 8.80 14.12 -24.00
N ILE A 266 8.74 14.23 -22.66
CA ILE A 266 8.63 13.09 -21.74
C ILE A 266 7.20 12.53 -21.81
N THR A 267 7.07 11.21 -22.01
CA THR A 267 5.80 10.47 -22.02
C THR A 267 5.91 9.28 -21.06
N LEU A 268 4.84 9.01 -20.30
CA LEU A 268 4.71 7.80 -19.48
C LEU A 268 4.30 6.62 -20.37
N GLN A 269 5.23 6.20 -21.23
CA GLN A 269 5.13 5.01 -22.07
C GLN A 269 6.49 4.33 -22.14
N ILE A 270 6.47 3.04 -22.52
CA ILE A 270 7.69 2.26 -22.69
C ILE A 270 8.68 3.01 -23.60
N PRO A 271 9.91 3.28 -23.11
CA PRO A 271 10.95 3.95 -23.89
C PRO A 271 11.21 3.24 -25.22
N GLN A 272 11.43 3.98 -26.31
CA GLN A 272 11.75 3.40 -27.62
C GLN A 272 12.96 2.44 -27.58
N LYS A 273 13.92 2.71 -26.68
CA LYS A 273 15.14 1.89 -26.49
C LYS A 273 14.87 0.47 -25.98
N THR A 274 13.83 0.27 -25.17
CA THR A 274 13.50 -1.06 -24.60
C THR A 274 12.60 -1.88 -25.51
N ARG A 275 11.97 -1.27 -26.53
CA ARG A 275 11.12 -1.96 -27.51
C ARG A 275 11.85 -3.05 -28.29
N GLY A 276 13.13 -2.86 -28.62
CA GLY A 276 13.92 -3.89 -29.32
C GLY A 276 14.11 -5.17 -28.49
N LEU A 277 14.33 -5.03 -27.17
CA LEU A 277 14.37 -6.18 -26.25
C LEU A 277 13.00 -6.84 -26.12
N LEU A 278 11.95 -6.02 -25.98
CA LEU A 278 10.57 -6.47 -25.88
C LEU A 278 10.16 -7.31 -27.11
N ASN A 279 10.51 -6.83 -28.31
CA ASN A 279 10.23 -7.53 -29.56
C ASN A 279 10.93 -8.90 -29.61
N ARG A 280 12.21 -8.97 -29.22
CA ARG A 280 12.94 -10.27 -29.15
C ARG A 280 12.32 -11.25 -28.15
N LEU A 281 11.89 -10.76 -26.98
CA LEU A 281 11.24 -11.61 -25.96
C LEU A 281 9.89 -12.14 -26.44
N VAL A 282 9.11 -11.26 -27.10
CA VAL A 282 7.83 -11.62 -27.73
C VAL A 282 8.07 -12.60 -28.89
N GLU A 283 9.16 -12.42 -29.65
CA GLU A 283 9.50 -13.27 -30.79
C GLU A 283 9.77 -14.72 -30.41
N VAL A 284 10.50 -14.92 -29.33
CA VAL A 284 10.76 -16.25 -28.75
C VAL A 284 9.43 -16.93 -28.37
N GLY A 285 8.49 -16.16 -27.80
CA GLY A 285 7.10 -16.59 -27.55
C GLY A 285 6.98 -17.88 -26.74
N THR A 286 7.94 -18.18 -25.86
CA THR A 286 7.90 -19.34 -24.96
C THR A 286 7.32 -18.94 -23.62
N LEU A 287 6.85 -19.92 -22.83
CA LEU A 287 6.32 -19.67 -21.49
C LEU A 287 7.34 -18.94 -20.58
N PRO A 288 8.63 -19.32 -20.52
CA PRO A 288 9.62 -18.58 -19.74
C PRO A 288 9.84 -17.14 -20.22
N ALA A 289 9.86 -16.91 -21.53
CA ALA A 289 9.98 -15.57 -22.10
C ALA A 289 8.76 -14.71 -21.73
N THR A 290 7.57 -15.32 -21.67
CA THR A 290 6.32 -14.66 -21.27
C THR A 290 6.34 -14.23 -19.80
N ILE A 291 6.86 -15.07 -18.91
CA ILE A 291 6.98 -14.75 -17.47
C ILE A 291 7.93 -13.55 -17.29
N ILE A 292 9.09 -13.59 -17.94
CA ILE A 292 10.06 -12.48 -17.91
C ILE A 292 9.44 -11.21 -18.48
N LEU A 293 8.78 -11.32 -19.63
CA LEU A 293 8.08 -10.22 -20.27
C LEU A 293 7.03 -9.61 -19.34
N ALA A 294 6.15 -10.43 -18.76
CA ALA A 294 5.09 -9.97 -17.85
C ALA A 294 5.65 -9.26 -16.62
N PHE A 295 6.75 -9.76 -16.04
CA PHE A 295 7.42 -9.11 -14.91
C PHE A 295 7.99 -7.72 -15.32
N PHE A 296 8.74 -7.65 -16.42
CA PHE A 296 9.30 -6.38 -16.89
C PHE A 296 8.21 -5.37 -17.27
N VAL A 297 7.17 -5.84 -17.93
CA VAL A 297 6.02 -5.02 -18.31
C VAL A 297 5.32 -4.47 -17.07
N THR A 298 5.06 -5.34 -16.09
CA THR A 298 4.49 -4.93 -14.81
C THR A 298 5.36 -3.86 -14.17
N PHE A 299 6.69 -4.03 -14.13
CA PHE A 299 7.62 -3.06 -13.57
C PHE A 299 7.57 -1.69 -14.28
N PHE A 300 7.46 -1.67 -15.61
CA PHE A 300 7.35 -0.41 -16.38
C PHE A 300 5.97 0.23 -16.30
N GLU A 301 4.93 -0.55 -16.01
CA GLU A 301 3.57 -0.07 -15.77
C GLU A 301 3.35 0.39 -14.33
N THR A 302 4.06 -0.18 -13.36
CA THR A 302 3.91 0.17 -11.95
C THR A 302 3.96 1.69 -11.73
N PRO A 303 4.85 2.51 -12.33
CA PRO A 303 4.83 3.96 -12.11
C PRO A 303 3.50 4.66 -12.47
N CYS A 304 2.72 4.15 -13.42
CA CYS A 304 1.41 4.75 -13.76
C CYS A 304 0.25 4.23 -12.90
N SER A 305 0.36 3.02 -12.36
CA SER A 305 -0.67 2.34 -11.55
C SER A 305 -0.45 2.44 -10.04
N LEU A 306 0.81 2.57 -9.61
CA LEU A 306 1.25 2.73 -8.23
C LEU A 306 0.52 3.85 -7.47
N PRO A 307 0.22 5.01 -8.08
CA PRO A 307 -0.73 5.99 -7.55
C PRO A 307 -2.02 5.44 -6.94
N LEU A 308 -2.79 4.72 -7.75
CA LEU A 308 -4.08 4.15 -7.39
C LEU A 308 -3.87 3.04 -6.37
N TYR A 309 -2.83 2.25 -6.58
CA TYR A 309 -2.52 1.09 -5.74
C TYR A 309 -2.10 1.49 -4.33
N VAL A 310 -1.21 2.48 -4.18
CA VAL A 310 -0.80 2.99 -2.87
C VAL A 310 -1.97 3.69 -2.17
N GLY A 311 -2.78 4.43 -2.92
CA GLY A 311 -3.98 5.07 -2.39
C GLY A 311 -4.94 4.07 -1.73
N ILE A 312 -5.27 2.98 -2.43
CA ILE A 312 -6.16 1.96 -1.87
C ILE A 312 -5.50 1.20 -0.72
N LEU A 313 -4.20 0.88 -0.81
CA LEU A 313 -3.47 0.20 0.28
C LEU A 313 -3.49 1.03 1.58
N ARG A 314 -3.36 2.35 1.46
CA ARG A 314 -3.46 3.25 2.61
C ARG A 314 -4.86 3.27 3.20
N VAL A 315 -5.89 3.40 2.36
CA VAL A 315 -7.29 3.34 2.81
C VAL A 315 -7.55 2.02 3.52
N LEU A 316 -7.10 0.89 2.97
CA LEU A 316 -7.24 -0.42 3.60
C LEU A 316 -6.50 -0.50 4.94
N ASN A 317 -5.28 0.03 5.04
CA ASN A 317 -4.52 0.05 6.28
C ASN A 317 -5.20 0.85 7.40
N GLU A 318 -5.93 1.90 7.04
CA GLU A 318 -6.59 2.79 8.01
C GLU A 318 -8.03 2.36 8.34
N THR A 319 -8.71 1.68 7.42
CA THR A 319 -10.13 1.29 7.57
C THR A 319 -10.32 -0.17 7.97
N VAL A 320 -9.37 -1.05 7.65
CA VAL A 320 -9.49 -2.51 7.85
C VAL A 320 -8.47 -3.00 8.86
N ALA A 321 -8.93 -3.29 10.08
CA ALA A 321 -8.07 -3.79 11.15
C ALA A 321 -7.72 -5.28 11.05
N SER A 322 -8.49 -6.07 10.27
CA SER A 322 -8.28 -7.51 10.13
C SER A 322 -7.34 -7.81 8.97
N PRO A 323 -6.17 -8.45 9.19
CA PRO A 323 -5.23 -8.80 8.13
C PRO A 323 -5.86 -9.70 7.05
N ILE A 324 -6.76 -10.60 7.44
CA ILE A 324 -7.46 -11.51 6.52
C ILE A 324 -8.43 -10.74 5.64
N LEU A 325 -9.16 -9.78 6.21
CA LEU A 325 -10.08 -8.94 5.47
C LEU A 325 -9.32 -7.99 4.52
N THR A 326 -8.19 -7.43 4.96
CA THR A 326 -7.28 -6.65 4.10
C THR A 326 -6.77 -7.49 2.93
N LEU A 327 -6.33 -8.72 3.18
CA LEU A 327 -5.90 -9.64 2.12
C LEU A 327 -7.05 -9.91 1.13
N SER A 328 -8.29 -10.07 1.60
CA SER A 328 -9.44 -10.27 0.73
C SER A 328 -9.72 -9.07 -0.18
N TYR A 329 -9.60 -7.83 0.34
CA TYR A 329 -9.75 -6.63 -0.47
C TYR A 329 -8.58 -6.44 -1.44
N LEU A 330 -7.37 -6.83 -1.04
CA LEU A 330 -6.21 -6.81 -1.93
C LEU A 330 -6.39 -7.78 -3.09
N LEU A 331 -6.87 -9.00 -2.82
CA LEU A 331 -7.22 -9.98 -3.85
C LEU A 331 -8.32 -9.44 -4.77
N LEU A 332 -9.37 -8.82 -4.21
CA LEU A 332 -10.45 -8.21 -4.98
C LEU A 332 -9.93 -7.10 -5.89
N TYR A 333 -9.09 -6.19 -5.38
CA TYR A 333 -8.46 -5.15 -6.18
C TYR A 333 -7.69 -5.74 -7.36
N ASN A 334 -6.80 -6.70 -7.07
CA ASN A 334 -5.94 -7.32 -8.08
C ASN A 334 -6.75 -8.08 -9.13
N LEU A 335 -7.87 -8.70 -8.72
CA LEU A 335 -8.80 -9.35 -9.64
C LEU A 335 -9.48 -8.34 -10.57
N MET A 336 -9.95 -7.22 -10.01
CA MET A 336 -10.57 -6.14 -10.81
C MET A 336 -9.56 -5.46 -11.74
N PHE A 337 -8.30 -5.36 -11.31
CA PHE A 337 -7.20 -4.87 -12.15
C PHE A 337 -6.93 -5.76 -13.37
N VAL A 338 -6.92 -7.08 -13.20
CA VAL A 338 -6.69 -8.00 -14.34
C VAL A 338 -7.94 -8.33 -15.15
N LEU A 339 -9.13 -7.99 -14.65
CA LEU A 339 -10.40 -8.32 -15.32
C LEU A 339 -10.48 -7.78 -16.77
N PRO A 340 -10.12 -6.53 -17.09
CA PRO A 340 -10.09 -6.04 -18.47
C PRO A 340 -9.18 -6.86 -19.38
N LEU A 341 -8.04 -7.35 -18.86
CA LEU A 341 -7.10 -8.19 -19.60
C LEU A 341 -7.69 -9.58 -19.90
N ILE A 342 -8.41 -10.14 -18.93
CA ILE A 342 -9.14 -11.42 -19.11
C ILE A 342 -10.21 -11.26 -20.19
N ILE A 343 -10.97 -10.16 -20.16
CA ILE A 343 -11.99 -9.86 -21.17
C ILE A 343 -11.35 -9.74 -22.56
N ILE A 344 -10.26 -8.97 -22.69
CA ILE A 344 -9.53 -8.82 -23.95
C ILE A 344 -9.05 -10.18 -24.46
N LEU A 345 -8.39 -10.98 -23.61
CA LEU A 345 -7.94 -12.32 -23.99
C LEU A 345 -9.11 -13.20 -24.49
N GLY A 346 -10.25 -13.14 -23.79
CA GLY A 346 -11.48 -13.83 -24.19
C GLY A 346 -11.95 -13.41 -25.59
N LEU A 347 -12.14 -12.11 -25.83
CA LEU A 347 -12.57 -11.57 -27.13
C LEU A 347 -11.67 -12.04 -28.28
N VAL A 348 -10.36 -12.07 -28.03
CA VAL A 348 -9.35 -12.51 -29.00
C VAL A 348 -9.47 -14.01 -29.30
N ILE A 349 -9.69 -14.83 -28.28
CA ILE A 349 -9.87 -16.28 -28.43
C ILE A 349 -11.15 -16.60 -29.21
N PHE A 350 -12.23 -15.85 -29.00
CA PHE A 350 -13.52 -16.03 -29.67
C PHE A 350 -13.57 -15.42 -31.08
N GLY A 351 -12.45 -14.89 -31.58
CA GLY A 351 -12.31 -14.48 -32.99
C GLY A 351 -12.84 -13.08 -33.29
N GLU A 352 -13.01 -12.22 -32.29
CA GLU A 352 -13.23 -10.80 -32.59
C GLU A 352 -12.00 -10.20 -33.27
N LYS A 353 -12.23 -9.26 -34.19
CA LYS A 353 -11.16 -8.64 -34.97
C LYS A 353 -10.27 -7.80 -34.03
N MET A 354 -9.14 -8.36 -33.61
CA MET A 354 -8.05 -7.68 -32.90
C MET A 354 -7.68 -6.32 -33.49
N VAL A 355 -7.82 -6.19 -34.81
CA VAL A 355 -7.63 -4.95 -35.56
C VAL A 355 -8.52 -3.83 -35.02
N TYR A 356 -9.80 -4.11 -34.74
CA TYR A 356 -10.75 -3.14 -34.21
C TYR A 356 -10.39 -2.70 -32.79
N LEU A 357 -10.02 -3.62 -31.91
CA LEU A 357 -9.60 -3.30 -30.53
C LEU A 357 -8.35 -2.41 -30.51
N LYS A 358 -7.37 -2.73 -31.37
CA LYS A 358 -6.14 -1.93 -31.52
C LYS A 358 -6.42 -0.55 -32.11
N GLU A 359 -7.34 -0.46 -33.07
CA GLU A 359 -7.77 0.81 -33.66
C GLU A 359 -8.54 1.68 -32.65
N TRP A 360 -9.42 1.08 -31.85
CA TRP A 360 -10.13 1.75 -30.77
C TRP A 360 -9.17 2.29 -29.71
N GLU A 361 -8.17 1.50 -29.31
CA GLU A 361 -7.12 1.92 -28.38
C GLU A 361 -6.37 3.13 -28.96
N HIS A 362 -5.92 3.04 -30.22
CA HIS A 362 -5.22 4.13 -30.89
C HIS A 362 -6.05 5.42 -30.99
N LYS A 363 -7.35 5.30 -31.31
CA LYS A 363 -8.27 6.44 -31.44
C LYS A 363 -8.57 7.11 -30.09
N ASN A 364 -8.72 6.31 -29.03
CA ASN A 364 -9.11 6.82 -27.70
C ASN A 364 -7.92 7.08 -26.78
N LYS A 365 -6.70 6.78 -27.21
CA LYS A 365 -5.47 6.89 -26.39
C LYS A 365 -5.32 8.24 -25.69
N ARG A 366 -5.60 9.35 -26.38
CA ARG A 366 -5.54 10.70 -25.79
C ARG A 366 -6.59 10.87 -24.69
N LYS A 367 -7.84 10.43 -24.94
CA LYS A 367 -8.92 10.52 -23.95
C LYS A 367 -8.63 9.66 -22.70
N MET A 368 -8.04 8.48 -22.88
CA MET A 368 -7.59 7.65 -21.76
C MET A 368 -6.52 8.37 -20.92
N LYS A 369 -5.57 9.04 -21.58
CA LYS A 369 -4.55 9.86 -20.89
C LYS A 369 -5.15 11.03 -20.11
N LEU A 370 -6.17 11.69 -20.65
CA LEU A 370 -6.92 12.72 -19.92
C LEU A 370 -7.59 12.15 -18.66
N GLY A 371 -8.33 11.05 -18.80
CA GLY A 371 -9.03 10.40 -17.68
C GLY A 371 -8.07 9.99 -16.56
N MET A 372 -6.97 9.31 -16.91
CA MET A 372 -5.93 8.94 -15.94
C MET A 372 -5.29 10.15 -15.27
N GLY A 373 -4.96 11.19 -16.06
CA GLY A 373 -4.35 12.42 -15.53
C GLY A 373 -5.25 13.11 -14.51
N LEU A 374 -6.55 13.18 -14.77
CA LEU A 374 -7.53 13.76 -13.84
C LEU A 374 -7.67 12.92 -12.56
N VAL A 375 -7.74 11.59 -12.68
CA VAL A 375 -7.81 10.69 -11.52
C VAL A 375 -6.55 10.79 -10.67
N GLN A 376 -5.36 10.77 -11.29
CA GLN A 376 -4.09 10.91 -10.59
C GLN A 376 -3.96 12.27 -9.89
N LEU A 377 -4.44 13.34 -10.53
CA LEU A 377 -4.43 14.67 -9.93
C LEU A 377 -5.37 14.75 -8.73
N ALA A 378 -6.59 14.20 -8.85
CA ALA A 378 -7.55 14.14 -7.74
C ALA A 378 -6.98 13.37 -6.54
N LEU A 379 -6.33 12.23 -6.77
CA LEU A 379 -5.67 11.45 -5.72
C LEU A 379 -4.48 12.20 -5.10
N ALA A 380 -3.70 12.93 -5.90
CA ALA A 380 -2.60 13.76 -5.39
C ALA A 380 -3.12 14.76 -4.36
N PHE A 381 -4.14 15.54 -4.72
CA PHE A 381 -4.72 16.52 -3.80
C PHE A 381 -5.40 15.87 -2.59
N TRP A 382 -6.08 14.74 -2.77
CA TRP A 382 -6.70 14.02 -1.66
C TRP A 382 -5.69 13.55 -0.61
N ILE A 383 -4.47 13.18 -1.00
CA ILE A 383 -3.41 12.78 -0.07
C ILE A 383 -2.92 13.93 0.81
N ILE A 384 -2.90 15.18 0.29
CA ILE A 384 -2.42 16.36 1.04
C ILE A 384 -3.52 17.04 1.86
N LEU A 385 -4.77 17.01 1.39
CA LEU A 385 -5.88 17.77 2.00
C LEU A 385 -6.49 17.11 3.25
N ARG A 386 -5.94 15.98 3.69
CA ARG A 386 -6.38 15.22 4.86
C ARG A 386 -5.35 15.33 5.97
#